data_AF-A0A662B3U2-F1
#
_entry.id   AF-A0A662B3U2-F1
#
_cell.length_a   1.000
_cell.length_b   1.000
_cell.length_c   1.000
_cell.angle_alpha   90.00
_cell.angle_beta   90.00
_cell.angle_gamma   90.00
#
_symmetry.space_group_name_H-M   'P 1'
#
loop_
_entity.id
_entity.type
_entity.pdbx_description
1 polymer ?
#
loop_
_entity_poly.entity_id
_entity_poly.type
_entity_poly.pdbx_seq_one_letter_code
_entity_poly.pdbx_strand_id
1 'polypeptide(L)'
;MTSVDDLGLSEVNAVRARASNPDGFVKESDGITAAANYVIGLYPEFSDSQYALKAIKFERKLELGQEGHRYYDLQRWDDVVIELNRILEFEKTNPWGPSHYGSAVVGPEDVNFPIPQRQIDISHGGLVQNR
;
A
#
# COMPACT_ATOMS: atom_id res chain seq x y z
N MET A 1 -28.32 9.90 -9.25
CA MET A 1 -27.68 9.11 -8.17
C MET A 1 -28.78 8.37 -7.43
N THR A 2 -29.03 7.12 -7.80
CA THR A 2 -29.98 6.25 -7.09
C THR A 2 -29.23 5.53 -5.98
N SER A 3 -29.73 5.65 -4.76
CA SER A 3 -29.15 5.13 -3.52
C SER A 3 -29.38 3.62 -3.34
N VAL A 4 -28.93 2.77 -4.27
CA VAL A 4 -29.25 1.33 -4.20
C VAL A 4 -28.04 0.40 -4.06
N ASP A 5 -26.84 0.78 -4.50
CA ASP A 5 -25.65 -0.09 -4.38
C ASP A 5 -24.45 0.69 -3.79
N ASP A 6 -23.71 0.06 -2.87
CA ASP A 6 -22.47 0.60 -2.32
C ASP A 6 -21.43 0.70 -3.45
N LEU A 7 -21.19 1.92 -3.93
CA LEU A 7 -20.23 2.18 -5.00
C LEU A 7 -18.81 1.72 -4.63
N GLY A 8 -18.40 1.89 -3.37
CA GLY A 8 -17.08 1.45 -2.91
C GLY A 8 -16.92 -0.07 -3.04
N LEU A 9 -17.96 -0.81 -2.64
CA LEU A 9 -18.01 -2.26 -2.81
C LEU A 9 -17.97 -2.66 -4.27
N SER A 10 -18.79 -2.02 -5.11
CA SER A 10 -18.88 -2.30 -6.55
C SER A 10 -17.53 -2.11 -7.24
N GLU A 11 -16.85 -0.99 -7.00
CA GLU A 11 -15.56 -0.68 -7.63
C GLU A 11 -14.45 -1.64 -7.18
N VAL A 12 -14.41 -1.97 -5.87
CA VAL A 12 -13.46 -2.97 -5.36
C VAL A 12 -13.73 -4.34 -5.98
N ASN A 13 -15.00 -4.75 -6.06
CA ASN A 13 -15.36 -6.03 -6.67
C ASN A 13 -15.14 -6.05 -8.18
N ALA A 14 -15.19 -4.92 -8.89
CA ALA A 14 -14.84 -4.85 -10.30
C ALA A 14 -13.35 -5.20 -10.52
N VAL A 15 -12.44 -4.66 -9.69
CA VAL A 15 -11.01 -5.00 -9.72
C VAL A 15 -10.80 -6.47 -9.40
N ARG A 16 -11.45 -6.98 -8.35
CA ARG A 16 -11.34 -8.38 -7.92
C ARG A 16 -11.89 -9.37 -8.94
N ALA A 17 -13.02 -9.06 -9.57
CA ALA A 17 -13.62 -9.89 -10.62
C ALA A 17 -12.68 -10.01 -11.82
N ARG A 18 -12.03 -8.90 -12.22
CA ARG A 18 -10.99 -8.93 -13.25
C ARG A 18 -9.80 -9.78 -12.80
N ALA A 19 -9.31 -9.57 -11.59
CA ALA A 19 -8.17 -10.31 -11.05
C ALA A 19 -8.44 -11.81 -10.88
N SER A 20 -9.69 -12.22 -10.63
CA SER A 20 -10.10 -13.62 -10.50
C SER A 20 -10.38 -14.34 -11.82
N ASN A 21 -10.28 -13.66 -12.97
CA ASN A 21 -10.52 -14.29 -14.27
C ASN A 21 -9.39 -15.29 -14.60
N PRO A 22 -9.68 -16.61 -14.72
CA PRO A 22 -8.65 -17.62 -15.00
C PRO A 22 -7.93 -17.43 -16.33
N ASP A 23 -8.53 -16.73 -17.29
CA ASP A 23 -7.88 -16.40 -18.58
C ASP A 23 -6.64 -15.52 -18.39
N GLY A 24 -6.59 -14.73 -17.32
CA GLY A 24 -5.47 -13.87 -16.97
C GLY A 24 -4.44 -14.53 -16.04
N PHE A 25 -4.65 -15.78 -15.61
CA PHE A 25 -3.74 -16.44 -14.70
C PHE A 25 -2.43 -16.80 -15.39
N VAL A 26 -1.34 -16.61 -14.65
CA VAL A 26 -0.03 -17.12 -15.05
C VAL A 26 -0.09 -18.64 -14.95
N LYS A 27 0.39 -19.29 -16.00
CA LYS A 27 0.44 -20.75 -16.09
C LYS A 27 1.89 -21.21 -16.06
N GLU A 28 2.08 -22.46 -15.65
CA GLU A 28 3.34 -23.16 -15.77
C GLU A 28 3.76 -23.28 -17.25
N SER A 29 4.97 -23.79 -17.48
CA SER A 29 5.52 -23.97 -18.82
C SER A 29 4.68 -24.89 -19.73
N ASP A 30 3.79 -25.71 -19.16
CA ASP A 30 2.86 -26.56 -19.89
C ASP A 30 1.67 -25.79 -20.51
N GLY A 31 1.48 -24.52 -20.13
CA GLY A 31 0.38 -23.67 -20.60
C GLY A 31 -1.02 -24.09 -20.12
N ILE A 32 -1.11 -25.04 -19.18
CA ILE A 32 -2.36 -25.61 -18.67
C ILE A 32 -2.47 -25.41 -17.17
N THR A 33 -1.42 -25.76 -16.42
CA THR A 33 -1.42 -25.73 -14.95
C THR A 33 -1.26 -24.30 -14.45
N ALA A 34 -2.09 -23.87 -13.50
CA ALA A 34 -1.96 -22.56 -12.89
C ALA A 34 -0.67 -22.48 -12.05
N ALA A 35 0.09 -21.39 -12.18
CA ALA A 35 1.39 -21.23 -11.50
C ALA A 35 1.29 -20.94 -9.99
N ALA A 36 0.07 -20.78 -9.48
CA ALA A 36 -0.21 -20.51 -8.08
C ALA A 36 -1.61 -21.01 -7.71
N ASN A 37 -1.85 -21.11 -6.40
CA ASN A 37 -3.19 -21.25 -5.86
C ASN A 37 -3.85 -19.86 -5.83
N TYR A 38 -4.61 -19.53 -6.86
CA TYR A 38 -5.32 -18.26 -6.97
C TYR A 38 -6.54 -18.21 -6.04
N VAL A 39 -6.39 -17.59 -4.86
CA VAL A 39 -7.48 -17.42 -3.87
C VAL A 39 -7.99 -15.98 -3.93
N ILE A 40 -8.89 -15.72 -4.88
CA ILE A 40 -9.47 -14.40 -5.14
C ILE A 40 -10.99 -14.55 -5.16
N GLY A 41 -11.70 -13.82 -4.29
CA GLY A 41 -13.15 -13.89 -4.18
C GLY A 41 -13.77 -12.54 -3.84
N LEU A 42 -14.99 -12.27 -4.27
CA LEU A 42 -15.63 -10.97 -4.07
C LEU A 42 -15.96 -10.71 -2.60
N TYR A 43 -15.96 -9.44 -2.20
CA TYR A 43 -16.53 -9.04 -0.91
C TYR A 43 -18.06 -9.11 -1.00
N PRO A 44 -18.75 -9.76 -0.05
CA PRO A 44 -20.21 -9.86 -0.09
C PRO A 44 -20.89 -8.51 0.18
N GLU A 45 -20.37 -7.79 1.17
CA GLU A 45 -20.82 -6.45 1.56
C GLU A 45 -19.72 -5.73 2.34
N PHE A 46 -19.86 -4.42 2.49
CA PHE A 46 -19.10 -3.66 3.48
C PHE A 46 -19.96 -3.40 4.71
N SER A 47 -19.65 -4.08 5.83
CA SER A 47 -20.44 -4.02 7.07
C SER A 47 -20.48 -2.61 7.68
N ASP A 48 -19.39 -1.86 7.52
CA ASP A 48 -19.20 -0.52 8.02
C ASP A 48 -18.06 0.18 7.28
N SER A 49 -17.89 1.47 7.56
CA SER A 49 -16.85 2.31 6.93
C SER A 49 -15.42 1.88 7.25
N GLN A 50 -15.16 1.29 8.42
CA GLN A 50 -13.83 0.83 8.81
C GLN A 50 -13.46 -0.44 8.05
N TYR A 51 -14.41 -1.38 7.91
CA TYR A 51 -14.26 -2.57 7.09
C TYR A 51 -14.07 -2.21 5.62
N ALA A 52 -14.90 -1.31 5.08
CA ALA A 52 -14.76 -0.79 3.71
C ALA A 52 -13.35 -0.22 3.47
N LEU A 53 -12.89 0.66 4.35
CA LEU A 53 -11.58 1.28 4.21
C LEU A 53 -10.45 0.25 4.32
N LYS A 54 -10.56 -0.73 5.23
CA LYS A 54 -9.59 -1.83 5.35
C LYS A 54 -9.51 -2.65 4.06
N ALA A 55 -10.65 -3.00 3.47
CA ALA A 55 -10.70 -3.70 2.19
C ALA A 55 -10.06 -2.86 1.07
N ILE A 56 -10.42 -1.58 0.94
CA ILE A 56 -9.84 -0.67 -0.05
C ILE A 56 -8.32 -0.54 0.10
N LYS A 57 -7.82 -0.35 1.34
CA LYS A 57 -6.38 -0.25 1.64
C LYS A 57 -5.63 -1.55 1.26
N PHE A 58 -6.27 -2.70 1.45
CA PHE A 58 -5.69 -4.00 1.11
C PHE A 58 -5.65 -4.23 -0.41
N GLU A 59 -6.74 -3.96 -1.13
CA GLU A 59 -6.79 -4.16 -2.57
C GLU A 59 -5.85 -3.20 -3.32
N ARG A 60 -5.72 -1.94 -2.87
CA ARG A 60 -4.71 -1.02 -3.42
C ARG A 60 -3.28 -1.51 -3.24
N LYS A 61 -2.98 -2.21 -2.14
CA LYS A 61 -1.66 -2.80 -1.90
C LYS A 61 -1.37 -3.94 -2.88
N LEU A 62 -2.36 -4.77 -3.19
CA LEU A 62 -2.20 -5.91 -4.09
C LEU A 62 -2.15 -5.49 -5.55
N GLU A 63 -3.09 -4.63 -5.96
CA GLU A 63 -3.25 -4.20 -7.36
C GLU A 63 -2.09 -3.33 -7.83
N LEU A 64 -1.61 -2.41 -6.98
CA LEU A 64 -0.63 -1.37 -7.35
C LEU A 64 0.77 -1.63 -6.78
N GLY A 65 1.09 -2.91 -6.57
CA GLY A 65 2.35 -3.34 -5.98
C GLY A 65 3.53 -2.95 -6.86
N GLN A 66 4.57 -2.36 -6.26
CA GLN A 66 5.80 -1.91 -6.95
C GLN A 66 5.63 -0.72 -7.92
N GLU A 67 4.47 -0.06 -7.92
CA GLU A 67 4.18 1.08 -8.82
C GLU A 67 4.36 2.46 -8.15
N GLY A 68 5.00 2.51 -6.98
CA GLY A 68 5.29 3.77 -6.28
C GLY A 68 4.11 4.39 -5.51
N HIS A 69 2.93 3.78 -5.53
CA HIS A 69 1.75 4.30 -4.83
C HIS A 69 1.80 4.12 -3.31
N ARG A 70 2.41 3.03 -2.82
CA ARG A 70 2.23 2.57 -1.43
C ARG A 70 2.65 3.60 -0.39
N TYR A 71 3.77 4.31 -0.58
CA TYR A 71 4.23 5.30 0.40
C TYR A 71 3.26 6.48 0.51
N TYR A 72 2.84 7.05 -0.62
CA TYR A 72 1.90 8.17 -0.65
C TYR A 72 0.49 7.78 -0.17
N ASP A 73 0.09 6.52 -0.40
CA ASP A 73 -1.13 5.96 0.18
C ASP A 73 -1.08 5.94 1.71
N LEU A 74 0.02 5.47 2.29
CA LEU A 74 0.21 5.49 3.75
C LEU A 74 0.24 6.93 4.28
N GLN A 75 0.88 7.85 3.55
CA GLN A 75 0.97 9.25 3.94
C GLN A 75 -0.40 9.91 4.02
N ARG A 76 -1.24 9.78 2.98
CA ARG A 76 -2.58 10.39 2.98
C ARG A 76 -3.56 9.78 4.00
N TRP A 77 -3.22 8.62 4.56
CA TRP A 77 -4.01 7.94 5.58
C TRP A 77 -3.41 8.09 6.99
N ASP A 78 -2.32 8.86 7.13
CA ASP A 78 -1.58 9.04 8.39
C ASP A 78 -1.05 7.71 9.00
N ASP A 79 -0.76 6.71 8.15
CA ASP A 79 -0.37 5.36 8.58
C ASP A 79 1.14 5.08 8.47
N VAL A 80 1.94 6.02 7.94
CA VAL A 80 3.37 5.81 7.59
C VAL A 80 4.17 5.24 8.75
N VAL A 81 4.14 5.92 9.90
CA VAL A 81 4.93 5.54 11.09
C VAL A 81 4.52 4.15 11.59
N ILE A 82 3.22 3.86 11.66
CA ILE A 82 2.71 2.60 12.19
C ILE A 82 3.07 1.45 11.23
N GLU A 83 2.76 1.58 9.95
CA GLU A 83 2.94 0.49 8.99
C GLU A 83 4.41 0.24 8.64
N LEU A 84 5.24 1.28 8.50
CA LEU A 84 6.66 1.07 8.20
C LEU A 84 7.41 0.48 9.38
N ASN A 85 7.12 0.87 10.62
CA ASN A 85 7.73 0.22 11.78
C ASN A 85 7.27 -1.24 11.92
N ARG A 86 5.99 -1.54 11.67
CA ARG A 86 5.48 -2.94 11.63
C ARG A 86 6.22 -3.78 10.58
N ILE A 87 6.47 -3.21 9.40
CA ILE A 87 7.23 -3.88 8.32
C ILE A 87 8.69 -4.05 8.71
N LEU A 88 9.35 -3.00 9.22
CA LEU A 88 10.74 -3.06 9.65
C LEU A 88 10.97 -4.11 10.74
N GLU A 89 10.05 -4.22 11.69
CA GLU A 89 10.13 -5.23 12.75
C GLU A 89 10.11 -6.65 12.15
N PHE A 90 9.20 -6.92 11.22
CA PHE A 90 9.17 -8.19 10.50
C PHE A 90 10.43 -8.42 9.66
N GLU A 91 10.83 -7.43 8.87
CA GLU A 91 11.97 -7.53 7.95
C GLU A 91 13.31 -7.75 8.68
N LYS A 92 13.47 -7.19 9.88
CA LYS A 92 14.64 -7.41 10.74
C LYS A 92 14.77 -8.86 11.21
N THR A 93 13.68 -9.65 11.24
CA THR A 93 13.73 -11.06 11.61
C THR A 93 14.32 -11.96 10.51
N ASN A 94 14.39 -11.48 9.28
CA ASN A 94 14.97 -12.23 8.16
C ASN A 94 16.51 -12.29 8.26
N PRO A 95 17.17 -13.30 7.66
CA PRO A 95 18.63 -13.45 7.71
C PRO A 95 19.43 -12.22 7.22
N TRP A 96 18.84 -11.45 6.29
CA TRP A 96 19.42 -10.22 5.73
C TRP A 96 19.07 -8.97 6.54
N GLY A 97 18.10 -9.06 7.44
CA GLY A 97 17.52 -7.96 8.18
C GLY A 97 18.54 -7.10 8.93
N PRO A 98 19.44 -7.69 9.74
CA PRO A 98 20.46 -6.93 10.48
C PRO A 98 21.36 -6.07 9.59
N SER A 99 21.73 -6.57 8.40
CA SER A 99 22.62 -5.87 7.47
C SER A 99 21.93 -4.75 6.68
N HIS A 100 20.66 -4.92 6.32
CA HIS A 100 19.94 -3.90 5.54
C HIS A 100 19.25 -2.84 6.39
N TYR A 101 18.68 -3.24 7.53
CA TYR A 101 17.81 -2.36 8.31
C TYR A 101 18.41 -1.96 9.66
N GLY A 102 19.38 -2.70 10.20
CA GLY A 102 20.06 -2.35 11.46
C GLY A 102 19.10 -1.88 12.55
N SER A 103 19.35 -0.66 13.08
CA SER A 103 18.51 0.00 14.08
C SER A 103 17.49 0.98 13.49
N ALA A 104 17.15 0.89 12.21
CA ALA A 104 16.22 1.82 11.55
C ALA A 104 14.86 1.84 12.26
N VAL A 105 14.34 3.03 12.49
CA VAL A 105 13.02 3.32 13.05
C VAL A 105 12.48 4.50 12.27
N VAL A 106 11.18 4.51 11.99
CA VAL A 106 10.51 5.63 11.34
C VAL A 106 9.86 6.49 12.43
N GLY A 107 10.30 7.74 12.56
CA GLY A 107 9.76 8.75 13.47
C GLY A 107 8.68 9.63 12.83
N PRO A 108 8.03 10.49 13.64
CA PRO A 108 7.07 11.47 13.14
C PRO A 108 7.61 12.41 12.05
N GLU A 109 8.92 12.68 12.07
CA GLU A 109 9.60 13.59 11.13
C GLU A 109 9.95 12.92 9.78
N ASP A 110 9.92 11.59 9.72
CA ASP A 110 10.32 10.79 8.55
C ASP A 110 9.18 10.60 7.52
N VAL A 111 8.04 11.25 7.73
CA VAL A 111 6.85 11.13 6.87
C VAL A 111 6.93 11.99 5.61
N ASN A 112 7.93 12.86 5.50
CA ASN A 112 8.17 13.74 4.36
C ASN A 112 9.67 13.80 4.05
N PHE A 113 10.00 14.04 2.78
CA PHE A 113 11.36 14.41 2.44
C PHE A 113 11.72 15.77 3.07
N PRO A 114 12.95 15.93 3.59
CA PRO A 114 13.42 17.21 4.10
C PRO A 114 13.52 18.20 2.95
N ILE A 115 13.20 19.47 3.22
CA ILE A 115 13.54 20.54 2.29
C ILE A 115 15.07 20.58 2.17
N PRO A 116 15.63 20.54 0.94
CA PRO A 116 17.07 20.51 0.77
C PRO A 116 17.73 21.73 1.45
N GLN A 117 18.71 21.48 2.32
CA GLN A 117 19.32 22.53 3.16
C GLN A 117 19.81 23.74 2.35
N ARG A 118 20.42 23.48 1.20
CA ARG A 118 20.89 24.53 0.29
C ARG A 118 19.77 25.49 -0.13
N GLN A 119 18.55 24.99 -0.34
CA GLN A 119 17.40 25.82 -0.72
C GLN A 119 16.97 26.72 0.44
N ILE A 120 17.03 26.21 1.68
CA ILE A 120 16.78 27.02 2.88
C ILE A 120 17.80 28.14 2.98
N ASP A 121 19.10 27.82 2.83
CA ASP A 121 20.19 28.79 2.97
C ASP A 121 20.08 29.95 1.96
N ILE A 122 19.75 29.66 0.70
CA ILE A 122 19.61 30.69 -0.35
C ILE A 122 18.28 31.45 -0.32
N SER A 123 17.28 30.94 0.42
CA SER A 123 15.98 31.60 0.52
C SER A 123 15.99 32.83 1.42
N HIS A 124 17.08 33.06 2.18
CA HIS A 124 17.22 34.16 3.15
C HIS A 124 16.02 34.27 4.12
N GLY A 125 15.52 33.12 4.60
CA GLY A 125 14.38 33.02 5.52
C GLY A 125 13.02 32.85 4.83
N GLY A 126 12.97 32.76 3.51
CA GLY A 126 11.74 32.48 2.75
C GLY A 126 11.28 31.01 2.82
N LEU A 127 12.19 30.08 3.14
CA LEU A 127 11.88 28.66 3.39
C LEU A 127 12.21 28.30 4.82
N VAL A 128 11.33 27.50 5.43
CA VAL A 128 11.49 26.92 6.77
C VAL A 128 11.39 25.41 6.63
N GLN A 129 12.24 24.67 7.36
CA GLN A 129 12.24 23.21 7.32
C GLN A 129 10.86 22.63 7.69
N ASN A 130 10.55 21.46 7.15
CA ASN A 130 9.41 20.67 7.62
C ASN A 130 9.52 20.39 9.13
N ARG A 131 8.37 20.20 9.77
CA ARG A 131 8.30 19.78 11.17
C ARG A 131 8.46 18.28 11.29
#